data_AF-L8HKL7-F1
#
_entry.id   AF-L8HKL7-F1
#
_cell.length_a   1.000
_cell.length_b   1.000
_cell.length_c   1.000
_cell.angle_alpha   90.00
_cell.angle_beta   90.00
_cell.angle_gamma   90.00
#
_symmetry.space_group_name_H-M   'P 1'
#
loop_
_entity.id
_entity.type
_entity.pdbx_description
1 polymer ?
#
loop_
_entity_poly.entity_id
_entity_poly.type
_entity_poly.pdbx_seq_one_letter_code
_entity_poly.pdbx_strand_id
1 'polypeptide(L)'
;LPRDPAQNARKASDEEGGELVHQDCPQPRAGEEADSSSRSPVAKRRKVDTEGKRGRQREVGEEEAQKMRTLVAAMSKEQLNRYEVFRRSAFPKSTIKHLIQAVAGTPVSQNVVIAMSGMAKVFVGEVVEEALDVCEKWGEKPPLQPKHLREAVRRLREKGQMPSTKHKILFF
;
A
#
# COMPACT_ATOMS: atom_id res chain seq x y z
N LEU A 1 -8.77 -65.09 17.21
CA LEU A 1 -7.73 -65.64 16.31
C LEU A 1 -7.33 -64.54 15.32
N PRO A 2 -6.09 -64.08 15.34
CA PRO A 2 -5.57 -63.05 14.44
C PRO A 2 -5.02 -63.70 13.16
N ARG A 3 -5.15 -63.02 12.01
CA ARG A 3 -4.37 -63.31 10.80
C ARG A 3 -3.79 -62.02 10.24
N ASP A 4 -2.48 -61.93 10.36
CA ASP A 4 -1.56 -61.17 9.51
C ASP A 4 -0.85 -62.21 8.59
N PRO A 5 0.03 -61.85 7.62
CA PRO A 5 0.18 -60.64 6.81
C PRO A 5 0.44 -60.98 5.30
N ALA A 6 0.65 -59.94 4.48
CA ALA A 6 1.51 -59.91 3.30
C ALA A 6 1.24 -60.85 2.10
N GLN A 7 0.77 -60.25 0.99
CA GLN A 7 1.31 -60.39 -0.38
C GLN A 7 0.38 -59.66 -1.36
N ASN A 8 0.81 -58.51 -1.89
CA ASN A 8 1.06 -58.37 -3.32
C ASN A 8 1.64 -56.98 -3.60
N ALA A 9 2.78 -56.95 -4.27
CA ALA A 9 3.44 -55.74 -4.73
C ALA A 9 3.31 -55.65 -6.26
N ARG A 10 3.36 -54.41 -6.77
CA ARG A 10 3.51 -53.97 -8.18
C ARG A 10 2.15 -53.90 -8.91
N LYS A 11 1.74 -52.77 -9.50
CA LYS A 11 2.44 -52.02 -10.55
C LYS A 11 1.73 -50.67 -10.83
N ALA A 12 2.53 -49.69 -11.25
CA ALA A 12 2.24 -48.63 -12.23
C ALA A 12 1.35 -47.41 -11.87
N SER A 13 2.04 -46.27 -11.85
CA SER A 13 1.76 -44.91 -12.36
C SER A 13 0.45 -44.67 -13.14
N ASP A 14 -0.24 -43.56 -12.81
CA ASP A 14 -0.42 -42.35 -13.65
C ASP A 14 -1.75 -41.62 -13.36
N GLU A 15 -1.64 -40.29 -13.30
CA GLU A 15 -2.63 -39.23 -13.65
C GLU A 15 -3.95 -39.08 -12.87
N GLU A 16 -4.06 -37.96 -12.14
CA GLU A 16 -5.14 -36.95 -12.10
C GLU A 16 -4.97 -36.15 -10.78
N GLY A 17 -4.95 -34.83 -10.70
CA GLY A 17 -5.48 -33.76 -11.54
C GLY A 17 -5.83 -32.64 -10.57
N GLY A 18 -4.84 -31.82 -10.18
CA GLY A 18 -4.97 -30.76 -9.17
C GLY A 18 -4.76 -29.38 -9.78
N GLU A 19 -5.86 -28.74 -10.10
CA GLU A 19 -6.04 -27.48 -10.82
C GLU A 19 -5.12 -26.32 -10.36
N LEU A 20 -4.17 -25.94 -11.23
CA LEU A 20 -3.43 -24.68 -11.14
C LEU A 20 -4.32 -23.55 -11.67
N VAL A 21 -5.01 -22.86 -10.76
CA VAL A 21 -5.67 -21.59 -11.09
C VAL A 21 -4.59 -20.51 -11.24
N HIS A 22 -4.10 -20.36 -12.46
CA HIS A 22 -3.57 -19.09 -12.94
C HIS A 22 -4.69 -18.05 -12.85
N GLN A 23 -4.61 -17.15 -11.88
CA GLN A 23 -5.44 -15.95 -11.88
C GLN A 23 -4.58 -14.75 -12.28
N ASP A 24 -4.97 -14.22 -13.42
CA ASP A 24 -4.36 -13.14 -14.15
C ASP A 24 -4.10 -11.89 -13.32
N CYS A 25 -2.96 -11.31 -13.63
CA CYS A 25 -2.45 -10.05 -13.13
C CYS A 25 -3.34 -8.88 -13.61
N PRO A 26 -3.94 -8.06 -12.73
CA PRO A 26 -4.60 -6.84 -13.19
C PRO A 26 -3.54 -5.77 -13.49
N GLN A 27 -3.32 -5.51 -14.78
CA GLN A 27 -2.65 -4.29 -15.22
C GLN A 27 -3.49 -3.06 -14.85
N PRO A 28 -2.88 -1.94 -14.41
CA PRO A 28 -3.59 -0.68 -14.30
C PRO A 28 -3.82 -0.12 -15.71
N ARG A 29 -5.02 -0.31 -16.25
CA ARG A 29 -5.50 0.43 -17.43
C ARG A 29 -5.69 1.90 -17.04
N ALA A 30 -4.93 2.77 -17.68
CA ALA A 30 -5.27 4.18 -17.80
C ALA A 30 -6.57 4.27 -18.60
N GLY A 31 -7.65 4.69 -17.95
CA GLY A 31 -8.92 4.99 -18.62
C GLY A 31 -8.82 6.33 -19.32
N GLU A 32 -8.73 6.28 -20.64
CA GLU A 32 -9.17 7.33 -21.54
C GLU A 32 -10.69 7.15 -21.72
N GLU A 33 -11.49 8.18 -21.47
CA GLU A 33 -12.80 8.35 -22.12
C GLU A 33 -13.05 9.85 -22.30
N ALA A 34 -13.41 10.21 -23.53
CA ALA A 34 -13.58 11.55 -24.04
C ALA A 34 -14.99 12.09 -23.81
N ASP A 35 -15.13 13.38 -23.56
CA ASP A 35 -16.31 14.13 -23.98
C ASP A 35 -15.88 15.47 -24.61
N SER A 36 -16.46 15.75 -25.78
CA SER A 36 -16.14 16.84 -26.70
C SER A 36 -17.30 17.82 -26.75
N SER A 37 -17.03 19.12 -26.48
CA SER A 37 -17.56 20.24 -27.28
C SER A 37 -17.14 21.60 -26.72
N SER A 38 -16.28 22.32 -27.43
CA SER A 38 -16.56 23.67 -27.99
C SER A 38 -15.26 24.38 -28.43
N ARG A 39 -15.37 25.14 -29.53
CA ARG A 39 -14.30 25.56 -30.45
C ARG A 39 -13.71 26.97 -30.17
N SER A 40 -12.39 27.09 -30.41
CA SER A 40 -11.59 28.24 -30.96
C SER A 40 -11.35 29.52 -30.12
N PRO A 41 -10.33 30.40 -30.41
CA PRO A 41 -9.23 30.33 -31.41
C PRO A 41 -7.80 30.66 -30.88
N VAL A 42 -6.83 30.32 -31.75
CA VAL A 42 -5.41 30.74 -31.90
C VAL A 42 -4.87 31.86 -30.98
N ALA A 43 -3.91 31.51 -30.13
CA ALA A 43 -2.89 32.44 -29.63
C ALA A 43 -1.50 31.76 -29.64
N LYS A 44 -0.53 32.42 -30.29
CA LYS A 44 0.85 31.95 -30.49
C LYS A 44 1.51 31.59 -29.14
N ARG A 45 1.66 30.29 -28.86
CA ARG A 45 2.44 29.80 -27.72
C ARG A 45 3.94 29.81 -28.07
N ARG A 46 4.69 30.64 -27.35
CA ARG A 46 6.15 30.59 -27.28
C ARG A 46 6.54 29.20 -26.75
N LYS A 47 7.27 28.41 -27.54
CA LYS A 47 7.88 27.16 -27.08
C LYS A 47 8.92 27.50 -26.01
N VAL A 48 8.64 27.11 -24.78
CA VAL A 48 9.63 27.06 -23.70
C VAL A 48 10.05 25.60 -23.56
N ASP A 49 11.34 25.35 -23.79
CA ASP A 49 12.01 24.05 -23.66
C ASP A 49 11.60 23.29 -22.39
N THR A 50 10.74 22.29 -22.56
CA THR A 50 10.29 21.36 -21.49
C THR A 50 10.92 19.96 -21.66
N GLU A 51 11.66 19.72 -22.75
CA GLU A 51 12.19 18.40 -23.09
C GLU A 51 13.30 17.94 -22.13
N GLY A 52 14.23 18.83 -21.77
CA GLY A 52 15.34 18.49 -20.85
C GLY A 52 14.89 18.11 -19.43
N LYS A 53 13.74 18.64 -18.97
CA LYS A 53 13.20 18.34 -17.62
C LYS A 53 12.46 17.00 -17.58
N ARG A 54 11.84 16.58 -18.69
CA ARG A 54 11.17 15.28 -18.84
C ARG A 54 12.16 14.13 -19.02
N GLY A 55 13.28 14.34 -19.72
CA GLY A 55 14.35 13.34 -19.86
C GLY A 55 14.97 12.98 -18.51
N ARG A 56 15.38 13.99 -17.73
CA ARG A 56 15.97 13.80 -16.41
C ARG A 56 15.01 13.15 -15.39
N GLN A 57 13.70 13.42 -15.49
CA GLN A 57 12.69 12.74 -14.64
C GLN A 57 12.47 11.26 -15.01
N ARG A 58 12.64 10.91 -16.29
CA ARG A 58 12.50 9.52 -16.76
C ARG A 58 13.69 8.67 -16.36
N GLU A 59 14.91 9.18 -16.57
CA GLU A 59 16.15 8.49 -16.18
C GLU A 59 16.20 8.22 -14.67
N VAL A 60 15.82 9.20 -13.84
CA VAL A 60 15.72 9.02 -12.38
C VAL A 60 14.71 7.93 -12.02
N GLY A 61 13.57 7.87 -12.72
CA GLY A 61 12.57 6.81 -12.51
C GLY A 61 13.06 5.41 -12.90
N GLU A 62 13.87 5.30 -13.95
CA GLU A 62 14.47 4.04 -14.38
C GLU A 62 15.54 3.54 -13.40
N GLU A 63 16.39 4.43 -12.90
CA GLU A 63 17.38 4.10 -11.87
C GLU A 63 16.72 3.65 -10.56
N GLU A 64 15.68 4.35 -10.12
CA GLU A 64 14.91 3.98 -8.93
C GLU A 64 14.20 2.64 -9.11
N ALA A 65 13.61 2.41 -10.29
CA ALA A 65 13.00 1.12 -10.61
C ALA A 65 14.03 0.00 -10.62
N GLN A 66 15.23 0.24 -11.14
CA GLN A 66 16.30 -0.75 -11.16
C GLN A 66 16.82 -1.05 -9.75
N LYS A 67 17.03 -0.02 -8.91
CA LYS A 67 17.37 -0.18 -7.49
C LYS A 67 16.31 -1.00 -6.75
N MET A 68 15.04 -0.70 -7.00
CA MET A 68 13.92 -1.44 -6.42
C MET A 68 13.94 -2.92 -6.83
N ARG A 69 14.18 -3.22 -8.12
CA ARG A 69 14.27 -4.60 -8.61
C ARG A 69 15.38 -5.38 -7.93
N THR A 70 16.57 -4.79 -7.83
CA THR A 70 17.73 -5.40 -7.17
C THR A 70 17.42 -5.70 -5.69
N LEU A 71 16.79 -4.75 -4.99
CA LEU A 71 16.42 -4.92 -3.60
C LEU A 71 15.39 -6.04 -3.41
N VAL A 72 14.33 -6.04 -4.23
CA VAL A 72 13.28 -7.07 -4.19
C VAL A 72 13.84 -8.47 -4.48
N ALA A 73 14.83 -8.58 -5.37
CA ALA A 73 15.49 -9.85 -5.67
C ALA A 73 16.36 -10.37 -4.53
N ALA A 74 16.91 -9.48 -3.69
CA ALA A 74 17.78 -9.83 -2.57
C ALA A 74 17.02 -10.12 -1.25
N MET A 75 15.70 -9.94 -1.23
CA MET A 75 14.88 -10.19 -0.03
C MET A 75 14.69 -11.68 0.24
N SER A 76 14.63 -12.05 1.52
CA SER A 76 14.11 -13.37 1.91
C SER A 76 12.63 -13.52 1.55
N LYS A 77 12.13 -14.76 1.44
CA LYS A 77 10.72 -15.05 1.14
C LYS A 77 9.75 -14.34 2.09
N GLU A 78 10.10 -14.28 3.37
CA GLU A 78 9.28 -13.66 4.40
C GLU A 78 9.26 -12.12 4.28
N GLN A 79 10.42 -11.51 3.99
CA GLN A 79 10.53 -10.07 3.74
C GLN A 79 9.79 -9.66 2.47
N LEU A 80 9.91 -10.47 1.40
CA LEU A 80 9.19 -10.24 0.15
C LEU A 80 7.68 -10.26 0.38
N ASN A 81 7.16 -11.27 1.09
CA ASN A 81 5.74 -11.36 1.42
C ASN A 81 5.26 -10.13 2.22
N ARG A 82 6.00 -9.72 3.26
CA ARG A 82 5.67 -8.49 4.02
C ARG A 82 5.68 -7.23 3.14
N TYR A 83 6.69 -7.09 2.28
CA TYR A 83 6.81 -5.95 1.38
C TYR A 83 5.66 -5.91 0.36
N GLU A 84 5.30 -7.06 -0.20
CA GLU A 84 4.19 -7.19 -1.15
C GLU A 84 2.86 -6.78 -0.52
N VAL A 85 2.59 -7.24 0.71
CA VAL A 85 1.42 -6.83 1.48
C VAL A 85 1.45 -5.33 1.72
N PHE A 86 2.56 -4.76 2.22
CA PHE A 86 2.68 -3.32 2.45
C PHE A 86 2.48 -2.48 1.18
N ARG A 87 3.10 -2.89 0.07
CA ARG A 87 3.04 -2.20 -1.22
C ARG A 87 1.62 -2.17 -1.78
N ARG A 88 0.90 -3.30 -1.72
CA ARG A 88 -0.48 -3.42 -2.22
C ARG A 88 -1.53 -2.90 -1.25
N SER A 89 -1.19 -2.74 0.03
CA SER A 89 -2.12 -2.22 1.05
C SER A 89 -2.55 -0.79 0.73
N ALA A 90 -3.86 -0.58 0.62
CA ALA A 90 -4.48 0.72 0.42
C ALA A 90 -5.89 0.75 1.01
N PHE A 91 -6.35 1.92 1.40
CA PHE A 91 -7.73 2.10 1.84
C PHE A 91 -8.69 2.11 0.64
N PRO A 92 -9.85 1.44 0.71
CA PRO A 92 -10.87 1.53 -0.32
C PRO A 92 -11.35 2.97 -0.51
N LYS A 93 -11.19 3.52 -1.72
CA LYS A 93 -11.50 4.92 -2.02
C LYS A 93 -12.96 5.30 -1.74
N SER A 94 -13.89 4.38 -1.97
CA SER A 94 -15.33 4.58 -1.71
C SER A 94 -15.60 4.77 -0.21
N THR A 95 -15.03 3.92 0.64
CA THR A 95 -15.16 4.00 2.10
C THR A 95 -14.57 5.31 2.63
N ILE A 96 -13.38 5.69 2.18
CA ILE A 96 -12.75 6.96 2.56
C ILE A 96 -13.59 8.14 2.10
N LYS A 97 -14.06 8.13 0.85
CA LYS A 97 -14.93 9.18 0.31
C LYS A 97 -16.20 9.36 1.16
N HIS A 98 -16.89 8.27 1.49
CA HIS A 98 -18.10 8.33 2.33
C HIS A 98 -17.80 8.86 3.73
N LEU A 99 -16.70 8.45 4.36
CA LEU A 99 -16.30 8.96 5.67
C LEU A 99 -16.06 10.47 5.64
N ILE A 100 -15.31 10.95 4.64
CA ILE A 100 -15.03 12.38 4.50
C ILE A 100 -16.32 13.16 4.26
N GLN A 101 -17.18 12.68 3.36
CA GLN A 101 -18.46 13.33 3.05
C GLN A 101 -19.39 13.36 4.26
N ALA A 102 -19.42 12.29 5.06
CA ALA A 102 -20.20 12.24 6.29
C ALA A 102 -19.77 13.29 7.33
N VAL A 103 -18.47 13.62 7.38
CA VAL A 103 -17.93 14.65 8.30
C VAL A 103 -18.02 16.05 7.71
N ALA A 104 -17.72 16.22 6.43
CA ALA A 104 -17.63 17.52 5.77
C ALA A 104 -18.99 18.05 5.26
N GLY A 105 -20.00 17.19 5.10
CA GLY A 105 -21.33 17.55 4.59
C GLY A 105 -21.37 17.99 3.13
N THR A 106 -20.25 17.90 2.39
CA THR A 106 -20.11 18.38 1.01
C THR A 106 -19.50 17.30 0.12
N PRO A 107 -19.76 17.34 -1.20
CA PRO A 107 -19.14 16.41 -2.14
C PRO A 107 -17.63 16.63 -2.22
N VAL A 108 -16.86 15.54 -2.25
CA VAL A 108 -15.39 15.54 -2.17
C VAL A 108 -14.77 15.06 -3.49
N SER A 109 -13.71 15.73 -3.94
CA SER A 109 -12.98 15.36 -5.15
C SER A 109 -12.06 14.14 -4.95
N GLN A 110 -11.76 13.44 -6.04
CA GLN A 110 -10.91 12.24 -5.99
C GLN A 110 -9.49 12.52 -5.46
N ASN A 111 -8.92 13.67 -5.79
CA ASN A 111 -7.57 14.04 -5.31
C ASN A 111 -7.51 14.18 -3.79
N VAL A 112 -8.58 14.69 -3.19
CA VAL A 112 -8.72 14.80 -1.73
C VAL A 112 -8.81 13.40 -1.10
N VAL A 113 -9.55 12.48 -1.72
CA VAL A 113 -9.62 11.08 -1.29
C VAL A 113 -8.24 10.40 -1.38
N ILE A 114 -7.49 10.62 -2.46
CA ILE A 114 -6.13 10.07 -2.63
C ILE A 114 -5.20 10.63 -1.55
N ALA A 115 -5.20 11.94 -1.34
CA ALA A 115 -4.36 12.59 -0.36
C ALA A 115 -4.65 12.08 1.07
N MET A 116 -5.92 12.01 1.46
CA MET A 116 -6.28 11.49 2.78
C MET A 116 -5.97 10.01 2.95
N SER A 117 -6.19 9.20 1.91
CA SER A 117 -5.81 7.77 1.96
C SER A 117 -4.30 7.61 2.15
N GLY A 118 -3.49 8.46 1.50
CA GLY A 118 -2.04 8.49 1.66
C GLY A 118 -1.63 8.90 3.08
N MET A 119 -2.17 10.01 3.60
CA MET A 119 -1.88 10.45 4.97
C MET A 119 -2.27 9.41 6.02
N ALA A 120 -3.45 8.77 5.86
CA ALA A 120 -3.89 7.71 6.75
C ALA A 120 -2.95 6.49 6.69
N LYS A 121 -2.41 6.15 5.52
CA LYS A 121 -1.46 5.03 5.38
C LYS A 121 -0.14 5.34 6.10
N VAL A 122 0.38 6.55 5.95
CA VAL A 122 1.58 7.02 6.66
C VAL A 122 1.35 6.94 8.16
N PHE A 123 0.22 7.45 8.65
CA PHE A 123 -0.15 7.40 10.06
C PHE A 123 -0.18 5.97 10.63
N VAL A 124 -0.80 5.02 9.91
CA VAL A 124 -0.79 3.62 10.35
C VAL A 124 0.63 3.05 10.36
N GLY A 125 1.46 3.40 9.38
CA GLY A 125 2.87 3.00 9.32
C GLY A 125 3.64 3.45 10.56
N GLU A 126 3.58 4.75 10.88
CA GLU A 126 4.26 5.32 12.06
C GLU A 126 3.83 4.65 13.37
N VAL A 127 2.53 4.38 13.52
CA VAL A 127 1.99 3.70 14.72
C VAL A 127 2.47 2.25 14.80
N VAL A 128 2.50 1.52 13.68
CA VAL A 128 2.93 0.12 13.65
C VAL A 128 4.44 0.00 13.87
N GLU A 129 5.24 0.90 13.30
CA GLU A 129 6.69 0.96 13.52
C GLU A 129 7.01 1.20 14.99
N GLU A 130 6.41 2.22 15.63
CA GLU A 130 6.63 2.44 17.06
C GLU A 130 6.08 1.29 17.92
N ALA A 131 5.01 0.61 17.49
CA ALA A 131 4.50 -0.56 18.20
C ALA A 131 5.45 -1.77 18.12
N LEU A 132 6.16 -1.94 17.00
CA LEU A 132 7.21 -2.95 16.88
C LEU A 132 8.40 -2.61 17.79
N ASP A 133 8.82 -1.35 17.85
CA ASP A 133 9.85 -0.89 18.77
C ASP A 133 9.47 -1.13 20.25
N VAL A 134 8.21 -0.91 20.62
CA VAL A 134 7.69 -1.21 21.96
C VAL A 134 7.74 -2.71 22.24
N CYS A 135 7.28 -3.52 21.29
CA CYS A 135 7.27 -4.98 21.40
C CYS A 135 8.70 -5.52 21.63
N GLU A 136 9.66 -5.04 20.85
CA GLU A 136 11.07 -5.43 20.97
C GLU A 136 11.67 -4.98 22.32
N LYS A 137 11.41 -3.74 22.74
CA LYS A 137 11.88 -3.21 24.05
C LYS A 137 11.30 -3.96 25.24
N TRP A 138 10.13 -4.58 25.09
CA TRP A 138 9.51 -5.41 26.12
C TRP A 138 9.95 -6.88 26.07
N GLY A 139 10.81 -7.25 25.10
CA GLY A 139 11.26 -8.62 24.90
C GLY A 139 10.15 -9.55 24.38
N GLU A 140 9.05 -8.99 23.88
CA GLU A 140 7.93 -9.75 23.33
C GLU A 140 8.13 -9.97 21.83
N LYS A 141 7.62 -11.10 21.34
CA LYS A 141 7.65 -11.41 19.91
C LYS A 141 6.28 -11.10 19.28
N PRO A 142 6.23 -10.78 17.97
CA PRO A 142 4.98 -10.64 17.24
C PRO A 142 4.07 -11.87 17.44
N PRO A 143 2.74 -11.71 17.46
CA PRO A 143 1.94 -10.59 16.94
C PRO A 143 1.81 -9.38 17.87
N LEU A 144 1.63 -8.20 17.28
CA LEU A 144 1.36 -6.96 18.03
C LEU A 144 0.06 -7.08 18.84
N GLN A 145 0.17 -6.88 20.15
CA GLN A 145 -0.97 -6.87 21.05
C GLN A 145 -1.55 -5.46 21.21
N PRO A 146 -2.82 -5.31 21.62
CA PRO A 146 -3.42 -4.00 21.87
C PRO A 146 -2.63 -3.11 22.85
N LYS A 147 -1.88 -3.71 23.79
CA LYS A 147 -1.00 -2.98 24.71
C LYS A 147 0.18 -2.30 23.99
N HIS A 148 0.75 -2.93 22.96
CA HIS A 148 1.84 -2.36 22.16
C HIS A 148 1.36 -1.15 21.36
N LEU A 149 0.18 -1.26 20.73
CA LEU A 149 -0.41 -0.15 19.97
C LEU A 149 -0.78 1.04 20.87
N ARG A 150 -1.34 0.78 22.05
CA ARG A 150 -1.67 1.87 23.00
C ARG A 150 -0.42 2.60 23.48
N GLU A 151 0.63 1.86 23.81
CA GLU A 151 1.90 2.44 24.24
C GLU A 151 2.60 3.20 23.09
N ALA A 152 2.56 2.67 21.87
CA ALA A 152 3.08 3.36 20.68
C ALA A 152 2.39 4.72 20.48
N VAL A 153 1.06 4.75 20.54
CA VAL A 153 0.29 6.00 20.43
C VAL A 153 0.64 6.97 21.56
N ARG A 154 0.84 6.48 22.80
CA ARG A 154 1.27 7.34 23.92
C ARG A 154 2.62 8.00 23.63
N ARG A 155 3.62 7.23 23.15
CA ARG A 155 4.95 7.74 22.80
C ARG A 155 4.92 8.73 21.64
N LEU A 156 4.16 8.44 20.59
CA LEU A 156 4.04 9.36 19.44
C LEU A 156 3.36 10.68 19.84
N ARG A 157 2.44 10.68 20.81
CA ARG A 157 1.87 11.93 21.38
C ARG A 157 2.90 12.76 22.12
N GLU A 158 3.77 12.11 22.90
CA GLU A 158 4.83 12.80 23.66
C GLU A 158 5.90 13.38 22.75
N LYS A 159 6.21 12.70 21.65
CA LYS A 159 7.12 13.20 20.60
C LYS A 159 6.51 14.32 19.74
N GLY A 160 5.22 14.62 19.90
CA GLY A 160 4.52 15.60 19.06
C GLY A 160 4.28 15.15 17.62
N GLN A 161 4.41 13.85 17.34
CA GLN A 161 4.21 13.25 16.01
C GLN A 161 2.74 12.88 15.77
N MET A 162 1.92 12.80 16.82
CA MET A 162 0.48 12.61 16.70
C MET A 162 -0.24 13.95 16.47
N PRO A 163 -1.23 13.99 15.56
CA PRO A 163 -2.12 15.15 15.43
C PRO A 163 -2.76 15.50 16.79
N SER A 164 -2.51 16.72 17.26
CA SER A 164 -3.04 17.20 18.55
C SER A 164 -4.56 17.40 18.44
N THR A 165 -5.31 16.79 19.36
CA THR A 165 -6.76 17.03 19.51
C THR A 165 -7.07 18.26 20.36
N LYS A 166 -6.06 18.90 20.98
CA LYS A 166 -6.25 20.11 21.78
C LYS A 166 -6.37 21.30 20.84
N HIS A 167 -7.57 21.86 20.72
CA HIS A 167 -7.76 23.16 20.06
C HIS A 167 -7.06 24.24 20.88
N LYS A 168 -6.01 24.85 20.32
CA LYS A 168 -5.50 26.11 20.86
C LYS A 168 -6.50 27.18 20.41
N ILE A 169 -7.33 27.67 21.34
CA ILE A 169 -8.14 28.86 21.09
C ILE A 169 -7.15 30.00 20.91
N LEU A 170 -6.87 30.34 19.65
CA LEU A 170 -6.16 31.55 19.30
C LEU A 170 -7.15 32.69 19.50
N PHE A 171 -7.13 33.29 20.69
CA PHE A 171 -7.76 34.59 20.90
C PHE A 171 -6.97 35.61 20.07
N PHE A 172 -7.68 36.33 19.20
CA PHE A 172 -7.19 37.47 18.41
C PHE A 172 -7.94 38.72 18.85
#